data_AF-A0A225V9J8-F1
#
_entry.id   AF-A0A225V9J8-F1
#
_cell.length_a   1.000
_cell.length_b   1.000
_cell.length_c   1.000
_cell.angle_alpha   90.00
_cell.angle_beta   90.00
_cell.angle_gamma   90.00
#
_symmetry.space_group_name_H-M   'P 1'
#
loop_
_entity.id
_entity.type
_entity.pdbx_description
1 polymer ?
#
loop_
_entity_poly.entity_id
_entity_poly.type
_entity_poly.pdbx_seq_one_letter_code
_entity_poly.pdbx_strand_id
1 'polypeptide(L)'
;MEEPAAFAVYRNTLPEPTMLAFVETVHEFFREHADRGYADFTFVYLYPVDVDAYVFRLMKRFKEDKENNWQFGHRLAIWPQVTEDIKAAAEDSPELKQFMQRMAQWSMDKAVERYLHFKTNGFDMIRVDV
;
A
#
# COMPACT_ATOMS: atom_id res chain seq x y z
N MET A 1 -25.92 11.41 10.52
CA MET A 1 -24.46 11.52 10.40
C MET A 1 -24.09 10.81 9.12
N GLU A 2 -23.70 11.56 8.09
CA GLU A 2 -23.13 10.96 6.88
C GLU A 2 -21.76 10.37 7.23
N GLU A 3 -21.52 9.13 6.82
CA GLU A 3 -20.19 8.54 6.88
C GLU A 3 -19.23 9.40 6.03
N PRO A 4 -18.05 9.78 6.55
CA PRO A 4 -17.11 10.56 5.75
C PRO A 4 -16.75 9.76 4.50
N ALA A 5 -16.96 10.40 3.34
CA ALA A 5 -16.70 9.84 2.02
C ALA A 5 -15.37 9.07 2.02
N ALA A 6 -15.43 7.81 1.57
CA ALA A 6 -14.34 6.86 1.60
C ALA A 6 -13.00 7.52 1.30
N PHE A 7 -12.08 7.48 2.25
CA PHE A 7 -10.67 7.80 2.02
C PHE A 7 -10.24 7.01 0.78
N ALA A 8 -10.01 7.69 -0.34
CA ALA A 8 -9.49 7.07 -1.54
C ALA A 8 -8.05 6.62 -1.22
N VAL A 9 -7.90 5.38 -0.78
CA VAL A 9 -6.61 4.78 -0.47
C VAL A 9 -5.85 4.67 -1.79
N TYR A 10 -4.95 5.63 -2.03
CA TYR A 10 -4.08 5.64 -3.20
C TYR A 10 -3.15 4.42 -3.11
N ARG A 11 -3.40 3.40 -3.94
CA ARG A 11 -2.52 2.23 -4.04
C ARG A 11 -1.34 2.62 -4.93
N ASN A 12 -0.19 2.85 -4.32
CA ASN A 12 0.98 3.30 -5.07
C ASN A 12 1.60 2.15 -5.87
N THR A 13 1.32 2.11 -7.17
CA THR A 13 2.01 1.28 -8.18
C THR A 13 2.67 2.15 -9.26
N LEU A 14 2.81 3.45 -9.00
CA LEU A 14 3.26 4.41 -10.00
C LEU A 14 4.80 4.43 -10.08
N PRO A 15 5.37 4.50 -11.30
CA PRO A 15 6.80 4.71 -11.49
C PRO A 15 7.29 5.97 -10.77
N GLU A 16 8.55 5.97 -10.33
CA GLU A 16 9.18 7.10 -9.61
C GLU A 16 8.96 8.47 -10.30
N PRO A 17 9.10 8.61 -11.64
CA PRO A 17 8.80 9.88 -12.32
C PRO A 17 7.34 10.31 -12.18
N THR A 18 6.40 9.37 -12.16
CA THR A 18 4.97 9.66 -12.00
C THR A 18 4.65 10.04 -10.56
N MET A 19 5.33 9.44 -9.58
CA MET A 19 5.23 9.84 -8.18
C MET A 19 5.81 11.22 -7.94
N LEU A 20 6.96 11.54 -8.53
CA LEU A 20 7.54 12.88 -8.49
C LEU A 20 6.59 13.91 -9.13
N ALA A 21 6.02 13.60 -10.30
CA ALA A 21 5.05 14.48 -10.95
C ALA A 21 3.78 14.67 -10.11
N PHE A 22 3.28 13.61 -9.44
CA PHE A 22 2.15 13.71 -8.51
C PHE A 22 2.50 14.62 -7.32
N VAL A 23 3.67 14.41 -6.72
CA VAL A 23 4.20 15.24 -5.63
C VAL A 23 4.29 16.71 -6.07
N GLU A 24 4.93 16.99 -7.21
CA GLU A 24 5.06 18.33 -7.77
C GLU A 24 3.71 18.98 -8.04
N THR A 25 2.77 18.24 -8.65
CA THR A 25 1.40 18.72 -8.90
C THR A 25 0.66 19.07 -7.60
N VAL A 26 0.81 18.24 -6.57
CA VAL A 26 0.22 18.50 -5.25
C VAL A 26 0.83 19.76 -4.62
N HIS A 27 2.16 19.93 -4.70
CA HIS A 27 2.84 21.13 -4.22
C HIS A 27 2.48 22.39 -5.01
N GLU A 28 2.35 22.31 -6.33
CA GLU A 28 1.89 23.41 -7.18
C GLU A 28 0.46 23.81 -6.86
N PHE A 29 -0.44 22.84 -6.73
CA PHE A 29 -1.81 23.07 -6.29
C PHE A 29 -1.87 23.83 -4.96
N PHE A 30 -1.03 23.45 -3.98
CA PHE A 30 -0.96 24.17 -2.71
C PHE A 30 -0.38 25.59 -2.84
N ARG A 31 0.61 25.80 -3.70
CA ARG A 31 1.19 27.14 -3.93
C ARG A 31 0.20 28.08 -4.62
N GLU A 32 -0.55 27.60 -5.59
CA GLU A 32 -1.52 28.39 -6.37
C GLU A 32 -2.79 28.75 -5.61
N HIS A 33 -3.06 28.07 -4.48
CA HIS A 33 -4.29 28.24 -3.70
C HIS A 33 -4.04 28.56 -2.22
N ALA A 34 -2.82 28.99 -1.87
CA ALA A 34 -2.40 29.30 -0.50
C ALA A 34 -3.25 30.38 0.19
N ASP A 35 -3.96 31.22 -0.58
CA ASP A 35 -4.83 32.30 -0.13
C ASP A 35 -6.29 31.88 0.13
N ARG A 36 -6.68 30.65 -0.23
CA ARG A 36 -8.09 30.22 -0.23
C ARG A 36 -8.58 29.51 1.03
N GLY A 37 -7.75 29.38 2.07
CA GLY A 37 -8.18 28.89 3.39
C GLY A 37 -8.90 27.53 3.37
N TYR A 38 -8.56 26.65 2.42
CA TYR A 38 -9.03 25.26 2.43
C TYR A 38 -8.18 24.44 3.38
N ALA A 39 -8.88 23.56 4.11
CA ALA A 39 -8.44 22.70 5.20
C ALA A 39 -6.95 22.31 5.17
N ASP A 40 -6.25 22.48 6.29
CA ASP A 40 -4.92 21.93 6.52
C ASP A 40 -4.89 20.45 6.09
N PHE A 41 -4.31 20.17 4.91
CA PHE A 41 -4.26 18.82 4.39
C PHE A 41 -3.24 18.04 5.19
N THR A 42 -3.76 17.13 6.00
CA THR A 42 -2.94 16.25 6.81
C THR A 42 -2.70 14.96 6.05
N PHE A 43 -1.45 14.68 5.67
CA PHE A 43 -1.12 13.38 5.09
C PHE A 43 -1.10 12.33 6.20
N VAL A 44 -2.06 11.40 6.15
CA VAL A 44 -2.06 10.24 7.05
C VAL A 44 -1.37 9.07 6.36
N TYR A 45 -0.28 8.59 6.93
CA TYR A 45 0.41 7.40 6.46
C TYR A 45 0.10 6.21 7.37
N LEU A 46 -0.57 5.22 6.79
CA LEU A 46 -0.81 3.94 7.45
C LEU A 46 0.50 3.15 7.45
N TYR A 47 1.18 3.15 8.59
CA TYR A 47 2.49 2.56 8.78
C TYR A 47 2.33 1.14 9.33
N PRO A 48 2.68 0.10 8.56
CA PRO A 48 2.51 -1.25 9.03
C PRO A 48 3.53 -1.53 10.14
N VAL A 49 3.07 -2.04 11.27
CA VAL A 49 3.94 -2.44 12.40
C VAL A 49 3.84 -3.92 12.75
N ASP A 50 2.77 -4.58 12.33
CA ASP A 50 2.51 -5.98 12.65
C ASP A 50 2.60 -6.85 11.38
N VAL A 51 3.71 -7.61 11.30
CA VAL A 51 3.98 -8.51 10.17
C VAL A 51 3.00 -9.67 10.12
N ASP A 52 2.57 -10.20 11.26
CA ASP A 52 1.67 -11.36 11.31
C ASP A 52 0.26 -10.95 10.88
N ALA A 53 -0.21 -9.77 11.33
CA ALA A 53 -1.45 -9.18 10.82
C ALA A 53 -1.37 -8.89 9.31
N TYR A 54 -0.20 -8.49 8.80
CA TYR A 54 0.00 -8.28 7.37
C TYR A 54 -0.01 -9.60 6.59
N VAL A 55 0.64 -10.66 7.10
CA VAL A 55 0.59 -12.03 6.54
C VAL A 55 -0.85 -12.53 6.46
N PHE A 56 -1.63 -12.36 7.52
CA PHE A 56 -3.04 -12.74 7.54
C PHE A 56 -3.84 -12.03 6.44
N ARG A 57 -3.63 -10.71 6.27
CA ARG A 57 -4.29 -9.91 5.22
C ARG A 57 -3.84 -10.35 3.82
N LEU A 58 -2.57 -10.65 3.61
CA LEU A 58 -2.05 -11.17 2.35
C LEU A 58 -2.65 -12.53 2.01
N MET A 59 -2.67 -13.46 2.96
CA MET A 59 -3.25 -14.79 2.79
C MET A 59 -4.72 -14.73 2.44
N LYS A 60 -5.50 -13.90 3.15
CA LYS A 60 -6.93 -13.71 2.85
C LYS A 60 -7.14 -13.24 1.41
N ARG A 61 -6.41 -12.21 0.98
CA ARG A 61 -6.51 -11.67 -0.39
C ARG A 61 -6.01 -12.64 -1.45
N PHE A 62 -4.97 -13.41 -1.15
CA PHE A 62 -4.45 -14.43 -2.05
C PHE A 62 -5.49 -15.52 -2.30
N LYS A 63 -6.18 -15.96 -1.24
CA LYS A 63 -7.31 -16.88 -1.33
C LYS A 63 -8.44 -16.30 -2.17
N GLU A 64 -8.87 -15.07 -1.89
CA GLU A 64 -9.91 -14.40 -2.68
C GLU A 64 -9.53 -14.30 -4.17
N ASP A 65 -8.28 -13.97 -4.49
CA ASP A 65 -7.81 -13.89 -5.88
C ASP A 65 -7.72 -15.29 -6.54
N LYS A 66 -7.40 -16.34 -5.78
CA LYS A 66 -7.38 -17.74 -6.26
C LYS A 66 -8.80 -18.26 -6.54
N GLU A 67 -9.76 -17.93 -5.68
CA GLU A 67 -11.16 -18.40 -5.79
C GLU A 67 -11.97 -17.65 -6.86
N ASN A 68 -11.75 -16.34 -7.02
CA ASN A 68 -12.57 -15.50 -7.93
C ASN A 68 -12.14 -15.53 -9.39
N ASN A 69 -11.24 -16.46 -9.77
CA ASN A 69 -10.73 -16.67 -11.11
C ASN A 69 -9.98 -15.44 -11.67
N TRP A 70 -8.70 -15.61 -12.03
CA TRP A 70 -7.70 -14.57 -12.33
C TRP A 70 -8.01 -13.55 -13.45
N GLN A 71 -9.22 -13.57 -14.01
CA GLN A 71 -9.68 -12.81 -15.16
C GLN A 71 -9.88 -11.30 -14.89
N PHE A 72 -10.05 -10.89 -13.63
CA PHE A 72 -10.28 -9.47 -13.27
C PHE A 72 -9.04 -8.76 -12.72
N GLY A 73 -7.87 -9.38 -12.86
CA GLY A 73 -6.61 -8.81 -12.43
C GLY A 73 -6.25 -9.15 -10.98
N HIS A 74 -4.95 -9.05 -10.75
CA HIS A 74 -4.25 -9.42 -9.54
C HIS A 74 -4.33 -8.27 -8.53
N ARG A 75 -5.06 -8.43 -7.39
CA ARG A 75 -5.23 -7.35 -6.39
C ARG A 75 -4.01 -7.19 -5.49
N LEU A 76 -3.13 -8.18 -5.46
CA LEU A 76 -1.90 -8.16 -4.69
C LEU A 76 -0.71 -7.64 -5.51
N ALA A 77 0.05 -6.70 -4.96
CA ALA A 77 1.29 -6.25 -5.58
C ALA A 77 2.37 -7.34 -5.64
N ILE A 78 2.22 -8.42 -4.86
CA ILE A 78 3.19 -9.51 -4.76
C ILE A 78 3.05 -10.57 -5.88
N TRP A 79 2.05 -10.42 -6.76
CA TRP A 79 1.77 -11.39 -7.83
C TRP A 79 2.95 -11.62 -8.79
N PRO A 80 3.78 -10.63 -9.16
CA PRO A 80 4.99 -10.87 -9.95
C PRO A 80 6.00 -11.83 -9.28
N GLN A 81 5.93 -12.01 -7.96
CA GLN A 81 6.79 -12.91 -7.20
C GLN A 81 6.14 -14.28 -6.93
N VAL A 82 4.87 -14.48 -7.29
CA VAL A 82 4.14 -15.73 -7.08
C VAL A 82 4.47 -16.71 -8.21
N THR A 83 5.13 -17.82 -7.88
CA THR A 83 5.42 -18.92 -8.81
C THR A 83 4.23 -19.86 -8.98
N GLU A 84 4.24 -20.72 -10.01
CA GLU A 84 3.21 -21.76 -10.19
C GLU A 84 3.12 -22.72 -9.00
N ASP A 85 4.24 -23.05 -8.37
CA ASP A 85 4.26 -23.88 -7.15
C ASP A 85 3.51 -23.21 -5.99
N ILE A 86 3.72 -21.90 -5.79
CA ILE A 86 3.02 -21.12 -4.76
C ILE A 86 1.52 -20.99 -5.11
N LYS A 87 1.16 -20.88 -6.39
CA LYS A 87 -0.26 -20.90 -6.83
C LYS A 87 -0.92 -22.23 -6.50
N ALA A 88 -0.24 -23.33 -6.77
CA ALA A 88 -0.74 -24.68 -6.57
C ALA A 88 -0.73 -25.13 -5.09
N ALA A 89 0.11 -24.52 -4.26
CA ALA A 89 0.26 -24.88 -2.85
C ALA A 89 -1.08 -24.89 -2.07
N ALA A 90 -1.18 -25.81 -1.11
CA ALA A 90 -2.28 -25.87 -0.16
C ALA A 90 -2.22 -24.65 0.79
N GLU A 91 -3.39 -24.17 1.24
CA GLU A 91 -3.48 -22.96 2.07
C GLU A 91 -2.69 -23.06 3.38
N ASP A 92 -2.63 -24.25 3.97
CA ASP A 92 -1.94 -24.52 5.23
C ASP A 92 -0.49 -24.97 5.05
N SER A 93 -0.01 -25.08 3.81
CA SER A 93 1.32 -25.55 3.49
C SER A 93 2.42 -24.66 4.12
N PRO A 94 3.50 -25.26 4.65
CA PRO A 94 4.65 -24.52 5.14
C PRO A 94 5.24 -23.58 4.09
N GLU A 95 5.26 -24.00 2.83
CA GLU A 95 5.85 -23.27 1.71
C GLU A 95 5.10 -21.96 1.44
N LEU A 96 3.76 -22.01 1.38
CA LEU A 96 2.93 -20.82 1.19
C LEU A 96 3.04 -19.87 2.38
N LYS A 97 3.02 -20.40 3.61
CA LYS A 97 3.18 -19.59 4.83
C LYS A 97 4.51 -18.85 4.85
N GLN A 98 5.62 -19.55 4.56
CA GLN A 98 6.95 -18.94 4.49
C GLN A 98 7.04 -17.91 3.37
N PHE A 99 6.45 -18.19 2.20
CA PHE A 99 6.40 -17.22 1.10
C PHE A 99 5.67 -15.94 1.52
N MET A 100 4.50 -16.07 2.16
CA MET A 100 3.71 -14.92 2.60
C MET A 100 4.40 -14.12 3.70
N GLN A 101 5.09 -14.78 4.61
CA GLN A 101 5.94 -14.10 5.61
C GLN A 101 7.02 -13.26 4.95
N ARG A 102 7.75 -13.82 3.97
CA ARG A 102 8.78 -13.06 3.23
C ARG A 102 8.18 -11.88 2.48
N MET A 103 7.04 -12.08 1.82
CA MET A 103 6.37 -11.02 1.08
C MET A 103 5.78 -9.93 1.97
N ALA A 104 5.27 -10.29 3.16
CA ALA A 104 4.82 -9.33 4.16
C ALA A 104 5.97 -8.47 4.64
N GLN A 105 7.09 -9.09 5.04
CA GLN A 105 8.27 -8.36 5.49
C GLN A 105 8.78 -7.41 4.41
N TRP A 106 8.96 -7.91 3.19
CA TRP A 106 9.40 -7.08 2.06
C TRP A 106 8.44 -5.91 1.78
N SER A 107 7.12 -6.15 1.86
CA SER A 107 6.11 -5.10 1.67
C SER A 107 6.17 -4.04 2.77
N MET A 108 6.42 -4.46 4.02
CA MET A 108 6.60 -3.57 5.16
C MET A 108 7.87 -2.75 5.02
N ASP A 109 9.00 -3.35 4.68
CA ASP A 109 10.26 -2.64 4.45
C ASP A 109 10.08 -1.56 3.38
N LYS A 110 9.39 -1.87 2.28
CA LYS A 110 9.04 -0.88 1.25
C LYS A 110 8.08 0.20 1.74
N ALA A 111 7.17 -0.11 2.67
CA ALA A 111 6.34 0.90 3.29
C ALA A 111 7.15 1.83 4.21
N VAL A 112 8.15 1.32 4.91
CA VAL A 112 9.08 2.12 5.72
C VAL A 112 9.92 3.03 4.83
N GLU A 113 10.51 2.50 3.76
CA GLU A 113 11.28 3.29 2.79
C GLU A 113 10.44 4.45 2.23
N ARG A 114 9.20 4.19 1.81
CA ARG A 114 8.29 5.23 1.29
C ARG A 114 7.94 6.29 2.34
N TYR A 115 7.64 5.87 3.57
CA TYR A 115 7.37 6.82 4.65
C TYR A 115 8.56 7.76 4.88
N LEU A 116 9.77 7.19 4.94
CA LEU A 116 10.99 7.98 5.11
C LEU A 116 11.22 8.92 3.94
N HIS A 117 11.03 8.45 2.69
CA HIS A 117 11.16 9.28 1.50
C HIS A 117 10.25 10.52 1.55
N PHE A 118 8.96 10.37 1.86
CA PHE A 118 8.06 11.52 1.97
C PHE A 118 8.47 12.46 3.10
N LYS A 119 8.79 11.92 4.28
CA LYS A 119 9.22 12.72 5.43
C LYS A 119 10.49 13.51 5.13
N THR A 120 11.47 12.92 4.45
CA THR A 120 12.74 13.61 4.11
C THR A 120 12.56 14.67 3.03
N ASN A 121 11.52 14.56 2.19
CA ASN A 121 11.19 15.54 1.15
C ASN A 121 10.19 16.61 1.61
N GLY A 122 9.99 16.77 2.93
CA GLY A 122 9.27 17.91 3.49
C GLY A 122 7.75 17.74 3.60
N PHE A 123 7.23 16.53 3.43
CA PHE A 123 5.81 16.25 3.70
C PHE A 123 5.55 16.24 5.21
N ASP A 124 4.56 17.01 5.64
CA ASP A 124 4.01 16.89 6.99
C ASP A 124 3.05 15.70 7.04
N MET A 125 3.41 14.68 7.84
CA MET A 125 2.73 13.40 7.85
C MET A 125 2.39 12.94 9.26
N ILE A 126 1.12 12.61 9.48
CA ILE A 126 0.69 11.82 10.64
C ILE A 126 0.91 10.35 10.32
N ARG A 127 1.79 9.73 11.10
CA ARG A 127 1.99 8.28 11.09
C ARG A 127 0.92 7.62 11.97
N VAL A 128 0.23 6.63 11.41
CA VAL A 128 -0.71 5.77 12.15
C VAL A 128 -0.26 4.33 12.02
N ASP A 129 0.02 3.69 13.15
CA ASP A 129 0.46 2.30 13.20
C ASP A 129 -0.72 1.34 12.94
N VAL A 130 -0.56 0.39 12.00
CA VAL A 130 -1.61 -0.55 11.53
C VAL A 130 -1.12 -1.97 11.23
#